data_AF-A0A392T6E7-F1
#
_entry.id   AF-A0A392T6E7-F1
#
_cell.length_a   1.000
_cell.length_b   1.000
_cell.length_c   1.000
_cell.angle_alpha   90.00
_cell.angle_beta   90.00
_cell.angle_gamma   90.00
#
_symmetry.space_group_name_H-M   'P 1'
#
loop_
_entity.id
_entity.type
_entity.pdbx_description
1 polymer ?
#
loop_
_entity_poly.entity_id
_entity_poly.type
_entity_poly.pdbx_seq_one_letter_code
_entity_poly.pdbx_strand_id
1 'polypeptide(L)' 'RIVLQVLEEKKFYAKLSKCEFWMKEINFLGHVISSEGIAVDPVKVEAVLQWGTPESESRDVL' A
#
# COMPACT_ATOMS: atom_id res chain seq x y z
N ARG A 1 -7.27 -15.46 -14.56
CA ARG A 1 -8.17 -16.46 -13.93
C ARG A 1 -7.47 -17.23 -12.80
N ILE A 2 -6.22 -17.69 -13.00
CA ILE A 2 -5.46 -18.51 -12.04
C ILE A 2 -5.50 -17.96 -10.60
N VAL A 3 -5.14 -16.68 -10.40
CA VAL A 3 -5.14 -16.08 -9.04
C VAL A 3 -6.51 -16.13 -8.38
N LEU A 4 -7.57 -15.72 -9.09
CA LEU A 4 -8.94 -15.74 -8.55
C LEU A 4 -9.44 -17.16 -8.25
N GLN A 5 -9.06 -18.14 -9.09
CA GLN A 5 -9.37 -19.55 -8.85
C GLN A 5 -8.67 -20.09 -7.60
N VAL A 6 -7.37 -19.79 -7.43
CA VAL A 6 -6.62 -20.20 -6.24
C VAL A 6 -7.22 -19.58 -4.97
N LEU A 7 -7.63 -18.31 -5.03
CA LEU A 7 -8.32 -17.65 -3.92
C LEU A 7 -9.63 -18.39 -3.58
N GLU A 8 -10.44 -18.73 -4.57
CA GLU A 8 -11.68 -19.49 -4.41
C GLU A 8 -11.44 -20.89 -3.81
N GLU A 9 -10.52 -21.68 -4.38
CA GLU A 9 -10.15 -23.02 -3.91
C GLU A 9 -9.67 -23.02 -2.45
N LYS A 10 -8.94 -21.97 -2.05
CA LYS A 10 -8.42 -21.79 -0.70
C LYS A 10 -9.38 -21.06 0.24
N LYS A 11 -10.60 -20.72 -0.22
CA LYS A 11 -11.63 -19.98 0.52
C LYS A 11 -11.14 -18.62 1.03
N PHE A 12 -10.27 -17.96 0.28
CA PHE A 12 -9.91 -16.55 0.47
C PHE A 12 -10.78 -15.68 -0.43
N TYR A 13 -11.52 -14.75 0.18
CA TYR A 13 -12.42 -13.87 -0.57
C TYR A 13 -11.92 -12.44 -0.54
N ALA A 14 -11.72 -11.87 -1.73
CA ALA A 14 -11.38 -10.46 -1.87
C ALA A 14 -12.65 -9.59 -1.80
N LYS A 15 -12.55 -8.45 -1.13
CA LYS A 15 -13.62 -7.45 -1.14
C LYS A 15 -13.59 -6.70 -2.46
N LEU A 16 -14.57 -6.94 -3.33
CA LEU A 16 -14.61 -6.36 -4.68
C LEU A 16 -14.47 -4.83 -4.70
N SER A 17 -15.06 -4.12 -3.72
CA SER A 17 -14.95 -2.66 -3.62
C SER A 17 -13.57 -2.13 -3.22
N LYS A 18 -12.60 -3.01 -2.95
CA LYS A 18 -11.19 -2.66 -2.72
C LYS A 18 -10.26 -3.19 -3.83
N CYS A 19 -10.80 -3.86 -4.85
CA CYS A 19 -10.01 -4.42 -5.92
C CYS A 19 -9.90 -3.42 -7.07
N GLU A 20 -8.69 -3.22 -7.56
CA GLU A 20 -8.39 -2.41 -8.73
C GLU A 20 -8.02 -3.35 -9.88
N PHE A 21 -8.68 -3.21 -11.03
CA PHE A 21 -8.42 -4.04 -12.21
C PHE A 21 -8.27 -3.15 -13.44
N TRP A 22 -7.42 -3.56 -14.38
CA TRP A 22 -7.22 -2.87 -15.67
C TRP A 22 -6.74 -1.42 -15.54
N MET A 23 -6.02 -1.09 -14.46
CA MET A 23 -5.45 0.23 -14.24
C MET A 23 -4.07 0.36 -14.89
N LYS A 24 -3.73 1.57 -15.35
CA LYS A 24 -2.37 1.90 -15.83
C LYS A 24 -1.39 2.14 -14.68
N GLU A 25 -1.92 2.53 -13.53
CA GLU A 25 -1.20 2.84 -12.31
C GLU A 25 -2.04 2.38 -11.11
N ILE A 26 -1.40 1.84 -10.08
CA ILE A 26 -2.07 1.40 -8.84
C ILE A 26 -1.32 1.87 -7.60
N ASN A 27 -2.07 2.05 -6.51
CA ASN A 27 -1.50 2.28 -5.18
C ASN A 27 -1.35 0.96 -4.44
N PHE A 28 -0.12 0.59 -4.08
CA PHE A 28 0.17 -0.65 -3.37
C PHE A 28 1.20 -0.41 -2.26
N LEU A 29 0.82 -0.71 -1.01
CA LEU A 29 1.69 -0.59 0.17
C LEU A 29 2.36 0.79 0.36
N GLY A 30 1.68 1.87 -0.04
CA GLY A 30 2.21 3.24 0.03
C GLY A 30 3.18 3.58 -1.12
N HIS A 31 3.12 2.81 -2.19
CA HIS A 31 3.83 3.06 -3.44
C HIS A 31 2.84 3.20 -4.59
N VAL A 32 3.26 3.96 -5.58
CA VAL A 32 2.61 4.07 -6.88
C VAL A 32 3.38 3.18 -7.86
N ILE A 33 2.68 2.24 -8.50
CA ILE A 33 3.27 1.31 -9.47
C ILE A 33 2.70 1.62 -10.85
N SER A 34 3.58 1.93 -11.82
CA SER A 34 3.22 2.27 -13.20
C SER A 34 4.17 1.63 -14.22
N SER A 35 3.99 1.93 -15.52
CA SER A 35 4.92 1.52 -16.59
C SER A 35 6.31 2.13 -16.45
N GLU A 36 6.42 3.27 -15.78
CA GLU A 36 7.66 4.04 -15.59
C GLU A 36 8.48 3.51 -14.40
N GLY A 37 7.88 2.66 -13.56
CA GLY A 37 8.54 2.03 -12.42
C GLY A 37 7.72 2.11 -11.13
N ILE A 38 8.44 2.15 -10.01
CA ILE A 38 7.85 2.24 -8.66
C ILE A 38 8.24 3.59 -8.06
N ALA A 39 7.24 4.36 -7.64
CA ALA A 39 7.43 5.62 -6.92
C ALA A 39 6.85 5.51 -5.49
N VAL A 40 7.34 6.33 -4.57
CA VAL A 40 6.72 6.47 -3.24
C VAL A 40 5.47 7.34 -3.40
N ASP A 41 4.37 6.96 -2.75
CA ASP A 41 3.16 7.78 -2.73
C ASP A 41 3.49 9.19 -2.19
N PRO A 42 3.23 10.26 -2.96
CA PRO A 42 3.50 11.64 -2.55
C PRO A 42 2.86 11.99 -1.20
N VAL A 43 1.70 11.42 -0.87
CA VAL A 43 1.02 11.64 0.42
C VAL A 43 1.88 11.12 1.58
N LYS A 44 2.55 9.98 1.39
CA LYS A 44 3.43 9.40 2.39
C LYS A 44 4.72 10.23 2.54
N VAL A 45 5.24 10.77 1.44
CA VAL A 45 6.39 11.69 1.48
C VAL A 45 6.04 12.95 2.26
N GLU A 46 4.88 13.56 1.98
CA GLU A 46 4.41 14.75 2.68
C GLU A 46 4.25 14.50 4.18
N ALA A 47 3.67 13.37 4.57
CA ALA A 47 3.52 13.01 5.98
C ALA A 47 4.86 12.97 6.75
N VAL A 48 5.94 12.51 6.09
CA VAL A 48 7.28 12.50 6.69
C VAL A 48 7.90 13.91 6.72
N LEU A 49 7.69 14.72 5.69
CA LEU A 49 8.18 16.10 5.65
C LEU A 49 7.52 16.98 6.72
N GLN A 50 6.24 16.74 7.01
CA GLN A 50 5.50 17.44 8.06
C GLN A 50 5.79 16.91 9.47
N TRP A 51 6.64 15.88 9.59
CA TRP A 51 6.99 15.34 10.90
C TRP A 51 7.86 16.36 11.66
N GLY A 52 7.32 16.89 12.76
CA GLY A 52 8.07 17.74 13.67
C GLY A 52 9.31 17.03 14.24
N THR A 53 10.34 17.79 14.59
CA THR A 53 11.52 17.23 15.26
C THR A 53 11.08 16.57 16.56
N PRO A 54 11.40 15.28 16.79
CA PRO A 54 11.04 14.62 18.03
C PRO A 54 11.66 15.33 19.25
N GLU A 55 10.84 15.70 20.23
CA GLU A 55 11.30 16.42 21.44
C GLU A 55 11.70 15.49 22.59
N SER A 56 11.35 14.20 22.50
CA SER A 56 11.70 13.19 23.49
C SER A 56 11.80 11.81 22.88
N GLU A 57 12.61 10.96 23.50
CA GLU A 57 12.69 9.55 23.16
C GLU A 57 11.46 8.83 23.72
N SER A 58 10.78 8.06 22.87
CA SER A 58 9.80 7.09 23.37
C SER A 58 10.59 5.94 24.00
N ARG A 59 10.54 5.81 25.33
CA ARG A 59 11.08 4.62 25.99
C ARG A 59 10.16 3.46 25.65
N ASP A 60 10.63 2.53 24.83
CA ASP A 60 9.98 1.23 24.68
C ASP A 60 10.02 0.53 26.05
N VAL A 61 8.91 0.61 26.79
CA VAL A 61 8.74 -0.14 28.03
C VAL A 61 8.39 -1.56 27.63
N LEU A 62 9.41 -2.43 27.56
CA LEU A 62 9.21 -3.89 27.56
C LEU A 62 8.61 -4.35 28.89
#